data_AF-A0A934PTI8-F1
#
_entry.id   AF-A0A934PTI8-F1
#
_cell.length_a   1.000
_cell.length_b   1.000
_cell.length_c   1.000
_cell.angle_alpha   90.00
_cell.angle_beta   90.00
_cell.angle_gamma   90.00
#
_symmetry.space_group_name_H-M   'P 1'
#
loop_
_entity.id
_entity.type
_entity.pdbx_description
1 polymer ?
#
loop_
_entity_poly.entity_id
_entity_poly.type
_entity_poly.pdbx_seq_one_letter_code
_entity_poly.pdbx_strand_id
1 'polypeptide(L)' 'MEPTDRSDPRYWKLGFIYYNPDDPAFLVGKRFGLGYTFNFAHKAVWLFFVAILIIPWVVRVIYKK' A
#
# COMPACT_ATOMS: atom_id res chain seq x y z
N MET A 1 -23.70 4.01 2.23
CA MET A 1 -22.34 4.01 2.82
C MET A 1 -21.48 4.87 1.93
N GLU A 2 -20.76 5.83 2.49
CA GLU A 2 -19.78 6.61 1.75
C GLU A 2 -18.71 5.67 1.16
N PRO A 3 -18.31 5.81 -0.12
CA PRO A 3 -17.32 4.93 -0.75
C PRO A 3 -15.99 4.86 0.03
N THR A 4 -15.68 5.90 0.80
CA THR A 4 -14.45 6.06 1.58
C THR A 4 -14.62 5.77 3.07
N ASP A 5 -15.68 5.10 3.51
CA ASP A 5 -15.76 4.62 4.90
C ASP A 5 -14.69 3.55 5.16
N ARG A 6 -13.58 3.97 5.78
CA ARG A 6 -12.42 3.13 6.09
C ARG A 6 -12.69 2.10 7.19
N SER A 7 -13.82 2.20 7.90
CA SER A 7 -14.22 1.23 8.92
C SER A 7 -14.94 0.00 8.34
N ASP A 8 -15.39 0.07 7.08
CA ASP A 8 -16.14 -1.00 6.43
C ASP A 8 -15.27 -2.29 6.32
N PRO A 9 -15.68 -3.40 6.94
CA PRO A 9 -14.91 -4.64 6.97
C PRO A 9 -14.67 -5.25 5.58
N ARG A 10 -15.47 -4.89 4.55
CA ARG A 10 -15.29 -5.40 3.19
C ARG A 10 -13.93 -5.04 2.58
N TYR A 11 -13.36 -3.90 2.99
CA TYR A 11 -12.07 -3.40 2.51
C TYR A 11 -10.89 -3.96 3.31
N TRP A 12 -11.13 -4.61 4.45
CA TRP A 12 -10.09 -5.18 5.30
C TRP A 12 -9.92 -6.67 5.05
N LYS A 13 -9.05 -7.03 4.10
CA LYS A 13 -8.70 -8.42 3.78
C LYS A 13 -7.80 -9.00 4.87
N LEU A 14 -8.03 -10.26 5.21
CA LEU A 14 -7.31 -10.98 6.28
C LEU A 14 -7.29 -10.26 7.64
N GLY A 15 -8.18 -9.28 7.85
CA GLY A 15 -8.25 -8.49 9.08
C GLY A 15 -7.32 -7.28 9.16
N PHE A 16 -6.29 -7.14 8.31
CA PHE A 16 -5.28 -6.08 8.41
C PHE A 16 -4.77 -5.50 7.08
N ILE A 17 -5.14 -6.10 5.94
CA ILE A 17 -4.77 -5.59 4.60
C ILE A 17 -5.91 -4.70 4.10
N TYR A 18 -5.64 -3.41 3.94
CA TYR A 18 -6.63 -2.47 3.39
C TYR A 18 -6.62 -2.50 1.86
N TYR A 19 -7.79 -2.64 1.26
CA TYR A 19 -7.98 -2.69 -0.20
C TYR A 19 -9.29 -1.99 -0.57
N ASN A 20 -9.21 -0.73 -0.98
CA ASN A 20 -10.36 0.04 -1.49
C ASN A 20 -9.97 0.81 -2.78
N PRO A 21 -10.42 0.39 -3.97
CA PRO A 21 -10.15 1.09 -5.22
C PRO A 21 -10.74 2.52 -5.28
N ASP A 22 -11.77 2.81 -4.50
CA ASP A 22 -12.46 4.10 -4.48
C ASP A 22 -11.84 5.10 -3.48
N ASP A 23 -10.92 4.65 -2.60
CA ASP A 23 -10.15 5.51 -1.72
C ASP A 23 -8.82 5.92 -2.41
N PRO A 24 -8.63 7.20 -2.78
CA PRO A 24 -7.42 7.65 -3.45
C PRO A 24 -6.19 7.70 -2.51
N ALA A 25 -6.36 7.47 -1.20
CA ALA A 25 -5.25 7.55 -0.27
C ALA A 25 -4.22 6.43 -0.48
N PHE A 26 -2.95 6.80 -0.47
CA PHE A 26 -1.81 5.89 -0.51
C PHE A 26 -1.61 5.15 0.83
N LEU A 27 -1.74 5.88 1.94
CA LEU A 27 -1.67 5.39 3.32
C LEU A 27 -3.01 5.66 4.03
N VAL A 28 -3.44 4.70 4.83
CA VAL A 28 -4.61 4.80 5.71
C VAL A 28 -4.26 4.37 7.11
N GLY A 29 -5.01 4.82 8.12
CA GLY A 29 -4.83 4.33 9.49
C GLY A 29 -5.03 2.82 9.56
N LYS A 30 -4.26 2.13 10.41
CA LYS A 30 -4.49 0.71 10.66
C LYS A 30 -5.89 0.50 11.26
N ARG A 31 -6.49 -0.66 10.95
CA ARG A 31 -7.79 -1.05 11.53
C ARG A 31 -7.77 -1.11 13.05
N PHE A 32 -6.65 -1.59 13.60
CA PHE A 32 -6.44 -1.76 15.03
C PHE A 32 -5.08 -1.20 15.43
N GLY A 33 -5.03 -0.54 16.58
CA GLY A 33 -3.81 0.03 17.16
C GLY A 33 -3.37 1.34 16.50
N LEU A 34 -2.07 1.66 16.65
CA LEU A 34 -1.47 2.90 16.18
C LEU A 34 -0.73 2.71 14.84
N GLY A 35 -0.75 3.76 14.02
CA GLY A 35 0.02 3.87 12.78
C GLY A 35 -0.82 3.66 11.52
N TYR A 36 -0.11 3.44 10.40
CA TYR A 36 -0.68 3.40 9.06
C TYR A 36 -0.41 2.07 8.34
N THR A 37 -1.20 1.80 7.32
CA THR A 37 -1.01 0.73 6.34
C THR A 37 -1.24 1.30 4.93
N PHE A 38 -0.79 0.60 3.91
CA PHE A 38 -1.02 1.01 2.53
C PHE A 38 -2.42 0.62 2.04
N ASN A 39 -2.97 1.39 1.12
CA ASN A 39 -4.09 0.94 0.31
C ASN A 39 -3.56 0.09 -0.85
N PHE A 40 -3.66 -1.24 -0.73
CA PHE A 40 -3.15 -2.17 -1.73
C PHE A 40 -3.95 -2.19 -3.04
N ALA A 41 -5.07 -1.46 -3.11
CA ALA A 41 -5.78 -1.21 -4.37
C ALA A 41 -5.09 -0.12 -5.22
N HIS A 42 -4.24 0.72 -4.62
CA HIS A 42 -3.65 1.88 -5.29
C HIS A 42 -2.40 1.47 -6.10
N LYS A 43 -2.42 1.71 -7.42
CA LYS A 43 -1.31 1.33 -8.34
C LYS A 43 0.05 1.86 -7.89
N ALA A 44 0.11 3.09 -7.36
CA ALA A 44 1.36 3.66 -6.87
C ALA A 44 1.98 2.88 -5.71
N VAL A 45 1.19 2.18 -4.87
CA VAL A 45 1.73 1.36 -3.78
C VAL A 45 2.54 0.20 -4.35
N TRP A 46 2.05 -0.44 -5.41
CA TRP A 46 2.77 -1.49 -6.12
C TRP A 46 4.02 -0.96 -6.82
N LEU A 47 3.94 0.21 -7.47
CA LEU A 47 5.12 0.85 -8.06
C LEU A 47 6.18 1.18 -7.00
N PHE A 48 5.77 1.63 -5.81
CA PHE A 48 6.66 1.89 -4.69
C PHE A 48 7.39 0.62 -4.22
N PHE A 49 6.67 -0.49 -4.05
CA PHE A 49 7.32 -1.77 -3.70
C PHE A 49 8.25 -2.28 -4.80
N VAL A 50 7.85 -2.18 -6.07
CA VAL A 50 8.72 -2.52 -7.20
C VAL A 50 9.98 -1.65 -7.19
N ALA A 51 9.85 -0.33 -6.98
CA ALA A 51 11.00 0.57 -6.90
C ALA A 51 11.96 0.19 -5.76
N ILE A 52 11.43 -0.16 -4.57
CA ILE A 52 12.24 -0.64 -3.44
C ILE A 52 13.06 -1.88 -3.82
N LEU A 53 12.50 -2.81 -4.60
CA LEU A 53 13.19 -4.04 -5.01
C LEU A 53 14.17 -3.81 -6.17
N ILE A 54 13.80 -2.99 -7.14
CA ILE A 54 14.55 -2.80 -8.38
C ILE A 54 15.71 -1.81 -8.22
N ILE A 55 15.53 -0.70 -7.48
CA ILE A 55 16.57 0.34 -7.35
C ILE A 55 17.89 -0.23 -6.79
N PRO A 56 17.91 -1.00 -5.68
CA PRO A 56 19.15 -1.55 -5.15
C PRO A 56 19.82 -2.52 -6.13
N TRP A 57 19.03 -3.27 -6.89
CA TRP A 57 19.54 -4.17 -7.92
C TRP A 57 20.18 -3.40 -9.09
N VAL A 58 19.51 -2.35 -9.57
CA VAL A 58 20.04 -1.46 -10.63
C VAL A 58 21.33 -0.78 -10.17
N VAL A 59 21.33 -0.23 -8.95
CA VAL A 59 22.52 0.34 -8.30
C VAL A 59 23.64 -0.71 -8.30
N ARG A 60 23.38 -1.91 -7.78
CA ARG A 60 24.37 -3.00 -7.80
C ARG A 60 24.92 -3.24 -9.21
N VAL A 61 24.08 -3.32 -10.24
CA VAL A 61 24.52 -3.57 -11.62
C VAL A 61 25.39 -2.42 -12.15
N ILE A 62 25.02 -1.16 -11.89
CA ILE A 62 25.76 0.03 -12.33
C ILE A 62 27.13 0.13 -11.65
N TYR A 63 27.18 -0.08 -10.33
CA TYR A 63 28.40 0.04 -9.52
C TYR A 63 29.27 -1.22 -9.52
N LYS A 64 28.83 -2.31 -10.20
CA LYS A 64 29.67 -3.49 -10.47
C LYS A 64 30.55 -3.33 -11.71
N LYS A 65 30.78 -2.09 -12.16
CA LYS A 65 31.89 -1.74 -13.04
C LYS A 65 33.20 -1.81 -12.28
#